data_AF-A0A934U2X5-F1
#
_entry.id   AF-A0A934U2X5-F1
#
_cell.length_a   1.000
_cell.length_b   1.000
_cell.length_c   1.000
_cell.angle_alpha   90.00
_cell.angle_beta   90.00
_cell.angle_gamma   90.00
#
_symmetry.space_group_name_H-M   'P 1'
#
loop_
_entity.id
_entity.type
_entity.pdbx_description
1 polymer ?
#
loop_
_entity_poly.entity_id
_entity_poly.type
_entity_poly.pdbx_seq_one_letter_code
_entity_poly.pdbx_strand_id
1 'polypeptide(L)'
;MNDKNARIELRVTQSEKMKIARLAESCGISQSEYVRQRTLGYAPRTVPPDVFYDFFQMLCRLCDEVTDKVSPDTERRLLETVDEIQRQLLLPEKSSAKQIREEVAMWQQQVSGPSKDG
;
A
#
# COMPACT_ATOMS: atom_id res chain seq x y z
N MET A 1 -4.33 24.00 8.23
CA MET A 1 -5.50 23.20 7.84
C MET A 1 -5.33 22.88 6.36
N ASN A 2 -5.13 21.61 5.98
CA ASN A 2 -5.12 21.22 4.57
C ASN A 2 -6.56 21.12 4.10
N ASP A 3 -6.99 22.12 3.34
CA ASP A 3 -8.35 22.22 2.83
C ASP A 3 -8.56 21.17 1.73
N LYS A 4 -9.35 20.12 2.02
CA LYS A 4 -9.63 19.01 1.08
C LYS A 4 -10.87 19.31 0.23
N ASN A 5 -10.98 20.53 -0.29
CA ASN A 5 -12.20 21.02 -0.95
C ASN A 5 -12.28 20.69 -2.44
N ALA A 6 -11.20 20.19 -3.05
CA ALA A 6 -11.23 19.72 -4.43
C ALA A 6 -11.95 18.37 -4.54
N ARG A 7 -12.96 18.29 -5.42
CA ARG A 7 -13.78 17.09 -5.64
C ARG A 7 -13.45 16.45 -6.98
N ILE A 8 -13.27 15.13 -6.96
CA ILE A 8 -13.14 14.28 -8.15
C ILE A 8 -14.32 13.32 -8.15
N GLU A 9 -15.03 13.21 -9.27
CA GLU A 9 -16.15 12.28 -9.45
C GLU A 9 -15.75 11.13 -10.36
N LEU A 10 -16.16 9.92 -9.99
CA LEU A 10 -15.93 8.71 -10.76
C LEU A 10 -17.26 7.97 -10.91
N ARG A 11 -17.64 7.67 -12.16
CA ARG A 11 -18.74 6.76 -12.45
C ARG A 11 -18.19 5.34 -12.51
N VAL A 12 -18.83 4.44 -11.76
CA VAL A 12 -18.50 3.02 -11.72
C VAL A 12 -19.79 2.22 -11.77
N THR A 13 -19.70 0.99 -12.26
CA THR A 13 -20.74 -0.02 -12.11
C THR A 13 -20.90 -0.42 -10.65
N GLN A 14 -22.04 -1.03 -10.31
CA GLN A 14 -22.28 -1.55 -8.96
C GLN A 14 -21.26 -2.63 -8.57
N SER A 15 -20.81 -3.44 -9.53
CA SER A 15 -19.80 -4.49 -9.32
C SER A 15 -18.43 -3.89 -8.95
N GLU A 16 -17.98 -2.89 -9.71
CA GLU A 16 -16.74 -2.17 -9.41
C GLU A 16 -16.80 -1.49 -8.05
N LYS A 17 -17.92 -0.85 -7.71
CA LYS A 17 -18.13 -0.24 -6.39
C LYS A 17 -17.98 -1.26 -5.26
N MET A 18 -18.59 -2.44 -5.38
CA MET A 18 -18.45 -3.51 -4.38
C MET A 18 -17.01 -4.02 -4.28
N LYS A 19 -16.30 -4.14 -5.41
CA LYS A 19 -14.89 -4.55 -5.42
C LYS A 19 -14.00 -3.52 -4.73
N ILE A 20 -14.19 -2.23 -5.00
CA ILE A 20 -13.46 -1.14 -4.32
C ILE A 20 -13.75 -1.17 -2.82
N ALA A 21 -15.01 -1.36 -2.42
CA ALA A 21 -15.40 -1.45 -1.01
C ALA A 21 -14.66 -2.57 -0.28
N ARG A 22 -14.64 -3.80 -0.84
CA ARG A 22 -13.94 -4.94 -0.24
C ARG A 22 -12.43 -4.74 -0.14
N LEU A 23 -11.81 -4.14 -1.16
CA LEU A 23 -10.38 -3.84 -1.14
C LEU A 23 -10.03 -2.77 -0.09
N ALA A 24 -10.86 -1.74 0.03
CA ALA A 24 -10.67 -0.71 1.05
C ALA A 24 -10.83 -1.28 2.46
N GLU A 25 -11.85 -2.13 2.67
CA GLU A 25 -12.10 -2.85 3.92
C GLU A 25 -10.94 -3.76 4.31
N SER A 26 -10.41 -4.56 3.37
CA SER A 26 -9.24 -5.40 3.65
C SER A 26 -7.99 -4.58 4.03
N CYS A 27 -7.89 -3.35 3.53
CA CYS A 27 -6.82 -2.42 3.87
C CYS A 27 -7.12 -1.57 5.12
N GLY A 28 -8.27 -1.76 5.79
CA GLY A 28 -8.65 -1.02 6.99
C GLY A 28 -8.89 0.47 6.76
N ILE A 29 -9.23 0.88 5.52
CA ILE A 29 -9.38 2.29 5.14
C ILE A 29 -10.72 2.55 4.44
N SER A 30 -11.14 3.82 4.41
CA SER A 30 -12.34 4.22 3.67
C SER A 30 -12.17 4.05 2.15
N GLN A 31 -13.27 3.85 1.41
CA GLN A 31 -13.25 3.79 -0.06
C GLN A 31 -12.59 5.03 -0.69
N SER A 32 -12.89 6.22 -0.17
CA SER A 32 -12.31 7.47 -0.66
C SER A 32 -10.81 7.55 -0.41
N GLU A 33 -10.31 7.01 0.71
CA GLU A 33 -8.87 6.94 0.96
C GLU A 33 -8.20 5.89 0.06
N TYR A 34 -8.82 4.71 -0.09
CA TYR A 34 -8.30 3.69 -0.99
C TYR A 34 -8.14 4.23 -2.42
N VAL A 35 -9.17 4.86 -2.97
CA VAL A 35 -9.11 5.46 -4.31
C VAL A 35 -8.05 6.56 -4.35
N ARG A 36 -8.00 7.46 -3.35
CA ARG A 36 -6.99 8.53 -3.30
C ARG A 36 -5.57 7.98 -3.33
N GLN A 37 -5.26 6.98 -2.51
CA GLN A 37 -3.95 6.35 -2.48
C GLN A 37 -3.59 5.72 -3.83
N ARG A 38 -4.51 4.93 -4.42
CA ARG A 38 -4.32 4.33 -5.74
C ARG A 38 -4.08 5.39 -6.83
N THR A 39 -4.85 6.49 -6.83
CA THR A 39 -4.67 7.59 -7.81
C THR A 39 -3.37 8.35 -7.64
N LEU A 40 -2.77 8.31 -6.46
CA LEU A 40 -1.46 8.91 -6.16
C LEU A 40 -0.30 7.92 -6.34
N GLY A 41 -0.57 6.72 -6.88
CA GLY A 41 0.42 5.69 -7.15
C GLY A 41 0.79 4.81 -5.96
N TYR A 42 0.10 4.94 -4.83
CA TYR A 42 0.30 4.04 -3.69
C TYR A 42 -0.46 2.74 -3.89
N ALA A 43 0.11 1.63 -3.45
CA ALA A 43 -0.55 0.33 -3.32
C ALA A 43 -0.84 0.06 -1.83
N PRO A 44 -2.07 0.34 -1.35
CA PRO A 44 -2.45 0.06 0.04
C PRO A 44 -2.28 -1.42 0.36
N ARG A 45 -1.73 -1.74 1.54
CA ARG A 45 -1.60 -3.12 2.01
C ARG A 45 -2.84 -3.55 2.77
N THR A 46 -3.17 -4.84 2.66
CA THR A 46 -4.13 -5.49 3.55
C THR A 46 -3.59 -5.42 4.97
N VAL A 47 -4.46 -5.15 5.94
CA VAL A 47 -4.09 -5.16 7.36
C VAL A 47 -3.60 -6.56 7.73
N PRO A 48 -2.37 -6.71 8.24
CA PRO A 48 -1.90 -8.00 8.72
C PRO A 48 -2.78 -8.53 9.87
N PRO A 49 -2.82 -9.86 10.09
CA PRO A 49 -3.49 -10.43 11.26
C PRO A 49 -2.92 -9.90 12.57
N ASP A 50 -3.72 -9.87 13.65
CA ASP A 50 -3.31 -9.37 14.97
C ASP A 50 -2.00 -10.01 15.49
N VAL A 51 -1.83 -11.31 15.23
CA VAL A 51 -0.61 -12.08 15.60
C VAL A 51 0.68 -11.51 15.00
N PHE A 52 0.59 -10.78 13.86
CA PHE A 52 1.75 -10.08 13.30
C PHE A 52 2.20 -8.93 14.20
N TYR A 53 1.27 -8.19 14.79
CA TYR A 53 1.61 -7.08 15.67
C TYR A 53 2.21 -7.58 16.98
N ASP A 54 1.72 -8.70 17.52
CA ASP A 54 2.34 -9.37 18.67
C ASP A 54 3.78 -9.79 18.35
N PHE A 55 3.99 -10.42 17.19
CA PHE A 55 5.32 -10.76 16.70
C PHE A 55 6.24 -9.53 16.56
N PHE A 56 5.74 -8.47 15.93
CA PHE A 56 6.51 -7.24 15.72
C PHE A 56 6.85 -6.56 17.04
N GLN A 57 5.93 -6.55 18.02
CA GLN A 57 6.22 -6.05 19.37
C GLN A 57 7.30 -6.86 20.07
N MET A 58 7.33 -8.19 19.91
CA MET A 58 8.40 -9.03 20.44
C MET A 58 9.76 -8.68 19.81
N LEU A 59 9.80 -8.40 18.51
CA LEU A 59 11.02 -7.93 17.84
C LEU A 59 11.50 -6.58 18.38
N CYS A 60 10.60 -5.62 18.58
CA CYS A 60 10.95 -4.33 19.16
C CYS A 60 11.52 -4.49 20.59
N ARG A 61 10.87 -5.29 21.43
CA ARG A 61 11.37 -5.58 22.79
C ARG A 61 12.74 -6.24 22.77
N LEU A 62 12.98 -7.17 21.84
CA LEU A 62 14.30 -7.78 21.67
C LEU A 62 15.35 -6.71 21.32
N CYS A 63 15.03 -5.76 20.44
CA CYS A 63 15.93 -4.66 20.11
C CYS A 63 16.28 -3.83 21.33
N ASP A 64 15.27 -3.45 22.14
CA ASP A 64 15.47 -2.69 23.38
C ASP A 64 16.30 -3.47 24.41
N GLU A 65 16.10 -4.80 24.49
CA GLU A 65 16.83 -5.65 25.42
C GLU A 65 18.31 -5.80 25.07
N VAL A 66 18.68 -5.72 23.79
CA VAL A 66 20.06 -5.88 23.33
C VAL A 66 20.80 -4.56 23.16
N THR A 67 20.11 -3.41 23.28
CA THR A 67 20.71 -2.08 23.28
C THR A 67 21.86 -2.00 24.29
N ASP A 68 22.99 -1.43 23.86
CA ASP A 68 24.25 -1.32 24.61
C ASP A 68 24.89 -2.66 25.05
N LYS A 69 24.31 -3.81 24.68
CA LYS A 69 24.85 -5.16 25.01
C LYS A 69 25.51 -5.85 23.82
N VAL A 70 25.37 -5.29 22.62
CA VAL A 70 25.97 -5.80 21.39
C VAL A 70 26.88 -4.73 20.77
N SER A 71 27.65 -5.10 19.73
CA SER A 71 28.47 -4.12 19.02
C SER A 71 27.59 -3.07 18.32
N PRO A 72 28.03 -1.80 18.21
CA PRO A 72 27.27 -0.76 17.52
C PRO A 72 26.92 -1.11 16.06
N ASP A 73 27.79 -1.87 15.39
CA ASP A 73 27.52 -2.35 14.03
C ASP A 73 26.42 -3.40 13.98
N THR A 74 26.37 -4.29 14.97
CA THR A 74 25.31 -5.30 15.09
C THR A 74 23.97 -4.64 15.41
N GLU A 75 23.96 -3.68 16.35
CA GLU A 75 22.76 -2.94 16.72
C GLU A 75 22.17 -2.18 15.52
N ARG A 76 23.01 -1.46 14.77
CA ARG A 76 22.59 -0.77 13.55
C ARG A 76 21.94 -1.71 12.54
N ARG A 77 22.59 -2.85 12.25
CA ARG A 77 22.07 -3.84 11.30
C ARG A 77 20.75 -4.46 11.76
N LEU A 78 20.60 -4.66 13.07
CA LEU A 78 19.35 -5.15 13.64
C LEU A 78 18.21 -4.16 13.40
N LEU A 79 18.42 -2.88 13.73
CA LEU A 79 17.44 -1.82 13.51
C LEU A 79 17.10 -1.65 12.02
N GLU A 80 18.11 -1.65 11.14
CA GLU A 80 17.91 -1.62 9.68
C GLU A 80 17.05 -2.78 9.19
N THR A 81 17.25 -3.98 9.76
CA THR A 81 16.46 -5.17 9.41
C THR A 81 15.01 -5.04 9.87
N VAL A 82 14.78 -4.55 11.09
CA VAL A 82 13.42 -4.32 11.62
C VAL A 82 12.68 -3.24 10.81
N ASP A 83 13.38 -2.16 10.46
CA ASP A 83 12.85 -1.11 9.59
C ASP A 83 12.47 -1.65 8.20
N GLU A 84 13.30 -2.53 7.64
CA GLU A 84 13.02 -3.16 6.35
C GLU A 84 11.79 -4.08 6.43
N ILE A 85 11.66 -4.87 7.51
CA ILE A 85 10.46 -5.68 7.77
C ILE A 85 9.21 -4.79 7.83
N GLN A 86 9.28 -3.67 8.56
CA GLN A 86 8.18 -2.71 8.63
C GLN A 86 7.85 -2.12 7.25
N ARG A 87 8.86 -1.72 6.48
CA ARG A 87 8.68 -1.17 5.12
C ARG A 87 8.00 -2.18 4.19
N GLN A 88 8.46 -3.42 4.21
CA GLN A 88 7.96 -4.46 3.32
C GLN A 88 6.57 -4.96 3.71
N LEU A 89 6.23 -4.99 4.99
CA LEU A 89 4.99 -5.62 5.46
C LEU A 89 3.88 -4.64 5.82
N LEU A 90 4.23 -3.42 6.27
CA LEU A 90 3.26 -2.45 6.79
C LEU A 90 3.06 -1.23 5.90
N LEU A 91 4.11 -0.78 5.20
CA LEU A 91 4.03 0.45 4.42
C LEU A 91 3.55 0.17 2.99
N PRO A 92 2.67 1.03 2.43
CA PRO A 92 2.26 0.92 1.04
C PRO A 92 3.43 1.21 0.10
N GLU A 93 3.59 0.38 -0.92
CA GLU A 93 4.52 0.66 -2.01
C GLU A 93 4.02 1.85 -2.84
N LYS A 94 4.95 2.60 -3.44
CA LYS A 94 4.63 3.74 -4.28
C LYS A 94 5.27 3.61 -5.66
N SER A 95 4.43 3.53 -6.68
CA SER A 95 4.86 3.56 -8.07
C SER A 95 5.36 4.95 -8.46
N SER A 96 6.45 4.99 -9.22
CA SER A 96 6.94 6.21 -9.86
C SER A 96 6.03 6.64 -11.02
N ALA A 97 6.08 7.92 -11.39
CA ALA A 97 5.35 8.43 -12.55
C ALA A 97 5.75 7.75 -13.87
N LYS A 98 6.95 7.16 -13.94
CA LYS A 98 7.37 6.36 -15.10
C LYS A 98 6.61 5.03 -15.14
N GLN A 99 6.61 4.29 -14.03
CA GLN A 99 5.90 3.01 -13.91
C GLN A 99 4.39 3.18 -14.15
N ILE A 100 3.77 4.24 -13.60
CA ILE A 100 2.34 4.52 -13.82
C ILE A 100 2.05 4.73 -15.31
N ARG A 101 2.90 5.49 -16.03
CA ARG A 101 2.71 5.73 -17.47
C ARG A 101 2.84 4.44 -18.29
N GLU A 102 3.81 3.58 -17.93
CA GLU A 102 4.02 2.29 -18.57
C GLU A 102 2.82 1.36 -18.35
N GLU A 103 2.32 1.27 -17.11
CA GLU A 103 1.13 0.49 -16.76
C GLU A 103 -0.12 0.96 -17.54
N VAL A 104 -0.37 2.27 -17.55
CA VAL A 104 -1.53 2.85 -18.27
C VAL A 104 -1.45 2.62 -19.77
N ALA A 105 -0.26 2.68 -20.37
CA ALA A 105 -0.07 2.39 -21.79
C ALA A 105 -0.48 0.94 -22.15
N MET A 106 -0.22 -0.02 -21.26
CA MET A 106 -0.64 -1.41 -21.45
C MET A 106 -2.16 -1.56 -21.43
N TRP A 107 -2.87 -0.82 -20.57
CA TRP A 107 -4.34 -0.87 -20.51
C TRP A 107 -4.99 -0.41 -21.82
N GLN A 108 -4.46 0.65 -22.44
CA GLN A 108 -5.01 1.18 -23.69
C GLN A 108 -4.88 0.20 -24.86
N GLN A 109 -3.82 -0.61 -24.89
CA GLN A 109 -3.64 -1.64 -25.92
C GLN A 109 -4.67 -2.77 -25.80
N GLN A 110 -5.10 -3.13 -24.58
CA GLN A 110 -6.06 -4.22 -24.35
C GLN A 110 -7.51 -3.86 -24.75
N VAL A 111 -7.87 -2.57 -24.76
CA VAL A 111 -9.22 -2.11 -25.17
C VAL A 111 -9.37 -2.07 -26.71
N SER A 112 -8.26 -2.17 -27.44
CA SER A 112 -8.23 -2.11 -28.92
C SER A 112 -8.46 -3.49 -29.59
N GLY A 113 -9.47 -4.25 -29.15
CA GLY A 113 -9.94 -5.46 -29.85
C GLY A 113 -10.80 -5.12 -31.08
N PRO A 114 -10.85 -5.95 -32.15
CA PRO A 114 -11.55 -5.59 -33.37
C PRO A 114 -13.04 -5.43 -33.09
N SER A 115 -13.58 -4.24 -33.40
CA SER A 115 -15.00 -3.96 -33.36
C SER A 115 -15.73 -4.95 -34.26
N LYS A 116 -16.56 -5.81 -33.68
CA LYS A 116 -17.49 -6.67 -34.41
C LYS A 116 -18.81 -5.94 -34.59
N ASP A 117 -18.77 -4.81 -35.27
CA ASP A 117 -19.96 -4.23 -35.87
C ASP A 117 -19.85 -4.48 -37.37
N GLY A 118 -20.56 -5.52 -37.80
CA GLY A 118 -20.88 -5.84 -39.19
C GLY A 118 -22.40 -5.83 -39.37
#